data_AF-A0A534UHJ2-F1
#
_entry.id   AF-A0A534UHJ2-F1
#
_cell.length_a   1.000
_cell.length_b   1.000
_cell.length_c   1.000
_cell.angle_alpha   90.00
_cell.angle_beta   90.00
_cell.angle_gamma   90.00
#
_symmetry.space_group_name_H-M   'P 1'
#
loop_
_entity.id
_entity.type
_entity.pdbx_description
1 polymer ?
#
loop_
_entity_poly.entity_id
_entity_poly.type
_entity_poly.pdbx_seq_one_letter_code
_entity_poly.pdbx_strand_id
1 'polypeptide(L)'
;MVGGSFEGDRLRGTVLPGGDDWTIKRPDGIIDLDLRVTLETDDGALIHMTFEGMRDDGAPGGPCFRTTPRFETAVAKYSFLNRLLAIGTAGIRADGPVHVIEEIL
;
A
#
# COMPACT_ATOMS: atom_id res chain seq x y z
N MET A 1 3.29 4.31 11.64
CA MET A 1 3.84 5.07 10.48
C MET A 1 3.69 6.60 10.64
N VAL A 2 4.70 7.38 10.21
CA VAL A 2 4.74 8.87 10.34
C VAL A 2 3.99 9.63 9.22
N GLY A 3 3.53 8.93 8.18
CA GLY A 3 2.87 9.50 7.00
C GLY A 3 3.66 9.24 5.72
N GLY A 4 3.27 9.90 4.63
CA GLY A 4 3.86 9.74 3.30
C GLY A 4 3.07 10.48 2.22
N SER A 5 3.35 10.20 0.96
CA SER A 5 2.63 10.74 -0.19
C SER A 5 2.29 9.66 -1.20
N PHE A 6 1.30 9.93 -2.04
CA PHE A 6 0.95 9.08 -3.18
C PHE A 6 0.62 9.95 -4.40
N GLU A 7 0.89 9.41 -5.59
CA GLU A 7 0.63 10.07 -6.86
C GLU A 7 0.36 9.02 -7.95
N GLY A 8 -0.60 9.33 -8.83
CA GLY A 8 -0.99 8.55 -9.99
C GLY A 8 -2.05 9.31 -10.81
N ASP A 9 -2.40 8.80 -11.98
CA ASP A 9 -3.23 9.53 -12.96
C ASP A 9 -4.60 10.00 -12.42
N ARG A 10 -5.19 9.23 -11.50
CA ARG A 10 -6.52 9.50 -10.91
C ARG A 10 -6.48 9.95 -9.45
N LEU A 11 -5.30 9.90 -8.81
CA LEU A 11 -5.15 9.98 -7.36
C LEU A 11 -3.85 10.68 -6.99
N ARG A 12 -3.94 11.73 -6.17
CA ARG A 12 -2.77 12.38 -5.58
C ARG A 12 -3.12 12.85 -4.17
N GLY A 13 -2.16 12.76 -3.25
CA GLY A 13 -2.35 13.23 -1.90
C GLY A 13 -1.31 12.73 -0.91
N THR A 14 -1.75 12.62 0.34
CA THR A 14 -0.90 12.28 1.49
C THR A 14 -1.39 11.02 2.20
N VAL A 15 -0.44 10.24 2.74
CA VAL A 15 -0.74 9.20 3.71
C VAL A 15 -0.74 9.86 5.08
N LEU A 16 -1.88 9.81 5.76
CA LEU A 16 -2.03 10.41 7.08
C LEU A 16 -1.23 9.63 8.14
N PRO A 17 -0.68 10.32 9.16
CA PRO A 17 -0.06 9.65 10.29
C PRO A 17 -1.11 8.84 11.08
N GLY A 18 -0.67 7.75 11.70
CA GLY A 18 -1.50 6.92 12.59
C GLY A 18 -1.85 5.52 12.06
N GLY A 19 -1.55 5.24 10.79
CA GLY A 19 -1.55 3.86 10.28
C GLY A 19 -0.28 3.09 10.67
N ASP A 20 -0.31 1.77 10.49
CA ASP A 20 0.84 0.90 10.75
C ASP A 20 0.78 -0.42 9.98
N ASP A 21 1.86 -1.20 10.06
CA ASP A 21 2.00 -2.53 9.46
C ASP A 21 2.20 -3.59 10.54
N TRP A 22 1.27 -4.54 10.64
CA TRP A 22 1.31 -5.65 11.61
C TRP A 22 2.16 -6.81 11.11
N THR A 23 3.45 -6.53 10.90
CA THR A 23 4.36 -7.50 10.28
C THR A 23 4.63 -8.73 11.15
N ILE A 24 4.76 -9.90 10.51
CA ILE A 24 5.22 -11.13 11.13
C ILE A 24 6.45 -11.63 10.38
N LYS A 25 7.58 -11.75 11.07
CA LYS A 25 8.76 -12.41 10.52
C LYS A 25 8.68 -13.92 10.79
N ARG A 26 8.54 -14.69 9.72
CA ARG A 26 8.46 -16.15 9.75
C ARG A 26 9.84 -16.80 9.99
N PRO A 27 9.90 -18.07 10.44
CA PRO A 27 11.17 -18.79 10.62
C PRO A 27 12.00 -18.98 9.34
N ASP A 28 11.34 -19.00 8.17
CA ASP A 28 12.00 -19.06 6.85
C ASP A 28 12.55 -17.70 6.39
N GLY A 29 12.39 -16.64 7.18
CA GLY A 29 12.92 -15.31 6.91
C GLY A 29 11.95 -14.40 6.14
N ILE A 30 10.84 -14.94 5.64
CA ILE A 30 9.80 -14.15 4.96
C ILE A 30 9.08 -13.26 5.97
N ILE A 31 8.76 -12.04 5.57
CA ILE A 31 7.98 -11.10 6.36
C ILE A 31 6.59 -11.03 5.75
N ASP A 32 5.57 -11.49 6.49
CA ASP A 32 4.17 -11.26 6.16
C ASP A 32 3.78 -9.83 6.58
N LEU A 33 2.91 -9.20 5.80
CA LEU A 33 2.51 -7.80 5.94
C LEU A 33 1.00 -7.69 6.15
N ASP A 34 0.58 -6.72 6.96
CA ASP A 34 -0.81 -6.30 7.17
C ASP A 34 -0.78 -4.78 7.44
N LEU A 35 -0.68 -4.00 6.37
CA LEU A 35 -0.69 -2.54 6.44
C LEU A 35 -2.13 -2.03 6.49
N ARG A 36 -2.37 -1.06 7.36
CA ARG A 36 -3.62 -0.29 7.41
C ARG A 36 -3.31 1.19 7.56
N VAL A 37 -3.75 1.99 6.60
CA VAL A 37 -3.50 3.45 6.57
C VAL A 37 -4.73 4.21 6.06
N THR A 38 -4.75 5.51 6.34
CA THR A 38 -5.69 6.45 5.75
C THR A 38 -4.96 7.34 4.77
N LEU A 39 -5.48 7.43 3.55
CA LEU A 39 -5.05 8.37 2.52
C LEU A 39 -6.00 9.57 2.52
N GLU A 40 -5.44 10.77 2.36
CA GLU A 40 -6.19 11.99 2.08
C GLU A 40 -5.76 12.52 0.72
N THR A 41 -6.70 12.63 -0.21
CA THR A 41 -6.44 13.22 -1.53
C THR A 41 -6.27 14.74 -1.43
N ASP A 42 -5.64 15.35 -2.43
CA ASP A 42 -5.46 16.82 -2.49
C ASP A 42 -6.81 17.59 -2.48
N ASP A 43 -7.91 16.93 -2.85
CA ASP A 43 -9.28 17.48 -2.77
C ASP A 43 -10.06 17.05 -1.51
N GLY A 44 -9.37 16.50 -0.50
CA GLY A 44 -9.90 16.25 0.85
C GLY A 44 -10.71 14.96 1.01
N ALA A 45 -10.66 14.03 0.05
CA ALA A 45 -11.33 12.74 0.19
C ALA A 45 -10.48 11.79 1.04
N LEU A 46 -11.13 11.20 2.05
CA LEU A 46 -10.54 10.15 2.87
C LEU A 46 -10.78 8.77 2.24
N ILE A 47 -9.71 8.00 2.15
CA ILE A 47 -9.70 6.64 1.61
C ILE A 47 -8.95 5.76 2.61
N HIS A 48 -9.61 4.74 3.13
CA HIS A 48 -8.92 3.70 3.89
C HIS A 48 -8.23 2.76 2.89
N MET A 49 -6.94 2.52 3.08
CA MET A 49 -6.18 1.56 2.29
C MET A 49 -5.61 0.50 3.21
N THR A 50 -5.86 -0.75 2.85
CA THR A 50 -5.19 -1.90 3.46
C THR A 50 -4.35 -2.60 2.43
N PHE A 51 -3.25 -3.22 2.82
CA PHE A 51 -2.70 -4.31 2.04
C PHE A 51 -2.24 -5.46 2.93
N GLU A 52 -2.40 -6.66 2.40
CA GLU A 52 -1.65 -7.83 2.85
C GLU A 52 -0.56 -8.12 1.81
N GLY A 53 0.45 -8.89 2.20
CA GLY A 53 1.52 -9.26 1.27
C GLY A 53 2.67 -9.97 1.94
N MET A 54 3.76 -10.10 1.19
CA MET A 54 5.00 -10.67 1.68
C MET A 54 6.22 -9.91 1.17
N ARG A 55 7.27 -9.94 1.98
CA ARG A 55 8.62 -9.53 1.63
C ARG A 55 9.61 -10.67 1.89
N ASP A 56 10.34 -11.04 0.86
CA ASP A 56 11.43 -11.99 0.89
C ASP A 56 12.69 -11.35 0.28
N ASP A 57 13.61 -10.89 1.13
CA ASP A 57 14.86 -10.27 0.71
C ASP A 57 15.86 -11.28 0.10
N GLY A 58 15.64 -12.59 0.33
CA GLY A 58 16.49 -13.69 -0.13
C GLY A 58 15.93 -14.44 -1.34
N ALA A 59 14.83 -13.96 -1.94
CA ALA A 59 14.16 -14.64 -3.04
C ALA A 59 15.11 -14.88 -4.25
N PRO A 60 15.00 -16.05 -4.92
CA PRO A 60 15.74 -16.32 -6.14
C PRO A 60 15.43 -15.28 -7.23
N GLY A 61 16.46 -14.60 -7.75
CA GLY A 61 16.30 -13.53 -8.74
C GLY A 61 16.24 -12.12 -8.14
N GLY A 62 16.35 -11.99 -6.81
CA GLY A 62 16.40 -10.71 -6.10
C GLY A 62 15.20 -10.51 -5.16
N PRO A 63 15.21 -9.45 -4.33
CA PRO A 63 14.17 -9.22 -3.34
C PRO A 63 12.76 -9.23 -3.94
N CYS A 64 11.88 -10.04 -3.36
CA CYS A 64 10.47 -10.10 -3.70
C CYS A 64 9.67 -9.34 -2.66
N PHE A 65 8.97 -8.28 -3.07
CA PHE A 65 8.06 -7.54 -2.22
C PHE A 65 6.78 -7.31 -3.01
N ARG A 66 5.72 -8.03 -2.62
CA ARG A 66 4.44 -8.07 -3.31
C ARG A 66 3.30 -7.90 -2.32
N THR A 67 2.34 -7.06 -2.68
CA THR A 67 1.17 -6.77 -1.84
C THR A 67 -0.12 -6.83 -2.66
N THR A 68 -1.26 -6.95 -1.99
CA THR A 68 -2.60 -6.89 -2.59
C THR A 68 -3.39 -5.76 -1.93
N PRO A 69 -3.27 -4.52 -2.43
CA PRO A 69 -3.97 -3.38 -1.87
C PRO A 69 -5.48 -3.47 -2.08
N ARG A 70 -6.23 -3.00 -1.09
CA ARG A 70 -7.67 -2.75 -1.15
C ARG A 70 -7.96 -1.35 -0.66
N PHE A 71 -9.03 -0.76 -1.18
CA PHE A 71 -9.43 0.61 -0.91
C PHE A 71 -10.89 0.67 -0.50
N GLU A 72 -11.19 1.57 0.43
CA GLU A 72 -12.55 1.83 0.91
C GLU A 72 -12.77 3.33 1.06
N THR A 73 -13.84 3.86 0.47
CA THR A 73 -14.23 5.26 0.64
C THR A 73 -15.73 5.45 0.44
N ALA A 74 -16.30 6.41 1.18
CA ALA A 74 -17.68 6.85 1.00
C ALA A 74 -17.82 7.97 -0.04
N VAL A 75 -16.71 8.51 -0.56
CA VAL A 75 -16.73 9.68 -1.46
C VAL A 75 -17.09 9.24 -2.88
N ALA A 76 -18.23 9.71 -3.38
CA ALA A 76 -18.81 9.26 -4.67
C ALA A 76 -17.84 9.38 -5.86
N LYS A 77 -17.04 10.46 -5.91
CA LYS A 77 -16.00 10.69 -6.94
C LYS A 77 -14.99 9.54 -7.03
N TYR A 78 -14.69 8.89 -5.91
CA TYR A 78 -13.69 7.82 -5.79
C TYR A 78 -14.32 6.44 -5.59
N SER A 79 -15.63 6.29 -5.82
CA SER A 79 -16.36 5.03 -5.66
C SER A 79 -15.84 3.86 -6.49
N PHE A 80 -15.10 4.14 -7.57
CA PHE A 80 -14.43 3.12 -8.38
C PHE A 80 -13.39 2.32 -7.57
N LEU A 81 -12.76 2.93 -6.56
CA LEU A 81 -11.75 2.29 -5.73
C LEU A 81 -12.31 1.11 -4.93
N ASN A 82 -13.56 1.22 -4.47
CA ASN A 82 -14.24 0.16 -3.71
C ASN A 82 -14.42 -1.14 -4.53
N ARG A 83 -14.26 -1.06 -5.86
CA ARG A 83 -14.43 -2.19 -6.79
C ARG A 83 -13.14 -2.58 -7.50
N LEU A 84 -12.04 -1.90 -7.19
CA LEU A 84 -10.76 -2.08 -7.87
C LEU A 84 -10.02 -3.28 -7.27
N LEU A 85 -9.47 -4.12 -8.15
CA LEU A 85 -8.50 -5.14 -7.76
C LEU A 85 -7.11 -4.60 -8.12
N ALA A 86 -6.17 -4.71 -7.19
CA ALA A 86 -4.82 -4.21 -7.37
C ALA A 86 -3.75 -5.17 -6.88
N ILE A 87 -2.56 -5.04 -7.46
CA ILE A 87 -1.33 -5.64 -6.98
C ILE A 87 -0.33 -4.53 -6.73
N GLY A 88 0.42 -4.64 -5.65
CA GLY A 88 1.55 -3.77 -5.33
C GLY A 88 2.87 -4.49 -5.52
N THR A 89 3.84 -3.77 -6.06
CA THR A 89 5.27 -4.09 -5.99
C THR A 89 5.94 -3.04 -5.13
N ALA A 90 6.84 -3.45 -4.23
CA ALA A 90 7.52 -2.49 -3.36
C ALA A 90 9.04 -2.65 -3.34
N GLY A 91 9.71 -1.63 -2.82
CA GLY A 91 11.13 -1.67 -2.48
C GLY A 91 11.40 -0.78 -1.27
N ILE A 92 12.51 -1.03 -0.58
CA ILE A 92 12.95 -0.19 0.53
C ILE A 92 13.94 0.84 0.01
N ARG A 93 13.67 2.12 0.28
CA ARG A 93 14.59 3.24 0.09
C ARG A 93 15.09 3.75 1.45
N ALA A 94 16.07 4.64 1.43
CA ALA A 94 16.65 5.21 2.66
C ALA A 94 15.63 5.99 3.51
N ASP A 95 14.62 6.57 2.85
CA ASP A 95 13.54 7.37 3.44
C ASP A 95 12.27 6.57 3.75
N GLY A 96 12.21 5.28 3.37
CA GLY A 96 11.10 4.39 3.67
C GLY A 96 10.75 3.42 2.53
N PRO A 97 9.70 2.60 2.73
CA PRO A 97 9.18 1.75 1.67
C PRO A 97 8.48 2.58 0.58
N VAL A 98 8.66 2.20 -0.68
CA VAL A 98 7.93 2.76 -1.82
C VAL A 98 7.18 1.64 -2.52
N HIS A 99 5.86 1.84 -2.68
CA HIS A 99 4.97 0.91 -3.36
C HIS A 99 4.54 1.50 -4.70
N VAL A 100 4.58 0.68 -5.74
CA VAL A 100 3.91 0.92 -7.03
C VAL A 100 2.70 0.01 -7.04
N ILE A 101 1.51 0.59 -7.21
CA ILE A 101 0.24 -0.12 -7.19
C ILE A 101 -0.39 -0.06 -8.57
N GLU A 102 -0.71 -1.23 -9.11
CA GLU A 102 -1.29 -1.38 -10.44
C GLU A 102 -2.66 -2.05 -10.32
N GLU A 103 -3.63 -1.55 -11.09
CA GLU A 103 -4.95 -2.19 -11.20
C GLU A 103 -4.86 -3.44 -12.09
N ILE A 104 -5.64 -4.46 -11.75
CA ILE A 104 -5.81 -5.64 -12.58
C ILE A 104 -6.98 -5.39 -13.53
N LEU A 105 -6.71 -5.40 -14.84
CA LEU A 105 -7.69 -5.27 -15.92
C LEU A 105 -8.07 -6.62 -16.53
#